data_AF-A0A2E8RC16-F1
#
_entry.id   AF-A0A2E8RC16-F1
#
_cell.length_a   1.000
_cell.length_b   1.000
_cell.length_c   1.000
_cell.angle_alpha   90.00
_cell.angle_beta   90.00
_cell.angle_gamma   90.00
#
_symmetry.space_group_name_H-M   'P 1'
#
loop_
_entity.id
_entity.type
_entity.pdbx_description
1 polymer ?
#
loop_
_entity_poly.entity_id
_entity_poly.type
_entity_poly.pdbx_seq_one_letter_code
_entity_poly.pdbx_strand_id
1 'polypeptide(L)' 'MLVLSRKEGESITLVDGETSVEITIQKIRDAGCKRCSIAIEAPSSVNIVRNELMESENELQVNIILDE' A
#
# COMPACT_ATOMS: atom_id res chain seq x y z
N MET A 1 13.39 2.26 -9.16
CA MET A 1 11.98 1.98 -9.46
C MET A 1 11.90 0.69 -10.25
N LEU A 2 11.36 -0.37 -9.65
CA LEU A 2 11.10 -1.65 -10.34
C LEU A 2 9.67 -1.63 -10.87
N VAL A 3 9.45 -2.07 -12.12
CA VAL A 3 8.13 -2.12 -12.75
C VAL A 3 7.88 -3.54 -13.22
N LEU A 4 6.74 -4.10 -12.82
CA LEU A 4 6.33 -5.46 -13.14
C LEU A 4 4.86 -5.45 -13.58
N SER A 5 4.53 -6.29 -14.56
CA SER A 5 3.16 -6.45 -15.04
C SER A 5 2.53 -7.69 -14.42
N ARG A 6 1.28 -7.56 -13.97
CA ARG A 6 0.48 -8.64 -13.40
C ARG A 6 -0.92 -8.63 -13.98
N LYS A 7 -1.46 -9.82 -14.28
CA LYS A 7 -2.85 -10.02 -14.68
C LYS A 7 -3.75 -10.15 -13.44
N GLU A 8 -5.05 -10.06 -13.67
CA GLU A 8 -6.03 -10.42 -12.63
C GLU A 8 -5.78 -11.84 -12.11
N GLY A 9 -5.75 -11.98 -10.78
CA GLY A 9 -5.42 -13.21 -10.07
C GLY A 9 -3.92 -13.44 -9.84
N GLU A 10 -3.02 -12.68 -10.47
CA GLU A 10 -1.58 -12.82 -10.24
C GLU A 10 -1.09 -11.97 -9.06
N SER A 11 -0.09 -12.49 -8.36
CA SER A 11 0.52 -11.85 -7.20
C SER A 11 2.01 -11.55 -7.39
N ILE A 12 2.51 -10.67 -6.53
CA ILE A 12 3.93 -10.40 -6.33
C ILE A 12 4.24 -10.50 -4.84
N THR A 13 5.29 -11.23 -4.51
CA THR A 13 5.80 -11.32 -3.15
C THR A 13 7.02 -10.42 -3.02
N LEU A 14 6.99 -9.52 -2.05
CA LEU A 14 8.13 -8.73 -1.60
C LEU A 14 8.69 -9.40 -0.35
N VAL A 15 9.99 -9.67 -0.33
CA VAL A 15 10.65 -10.36 0.79
C VAL A 15 11.78 -9.49 1.31
N ASP A 16 11.79 -9.27 2.63
CA ASP A 16 12.86 -8.59 3.36
C ASP A 16 13.25 -9.44 4.57
N GLY A 17 14.35 -10.18 4.44
CA GLY A 17 14.78 -11.17 5.43
C GLY A 17 13.71 -12.24 5.66
N GLU A 18 13.16 -12.27 6.88
CA GLU A 18 12.10 -13.19 7.30
C GLU A 18 10.67 -12.61 7.13
N THR A 19 10.57 -11.34 6.72
CA THR A 19 9.28 -10.69 6.49
C THR A 19 8.91 -10.80 5.02
N SER A 20 7.66 -11.19 4.75
CA SER A 20 7.12 -11.20 3.40
C SER A 20 5.80 -10.44 3.33
N VAL A 21 5.58 -9.78 2.18
CA VAL A 21 4.33 -9.11 1.84
C VAL A 21 3.90 -9.61 0.48
N GLU A 22 2.69 -10.14 0.39
CA GLU A 22 2.10 -10.56 -0.88
C GLU A 22 1.09 -9.51 -1.36
N ILE A 23 1.21 -9.10 -2.62
CA ILE A 23 0.31 -8.15 -3.25
C ILE A 23 -0.35 -8.84 -4.45
N THR A 24 -1.68 -8.92 -4.44
CA THR A 24 -2.46 -9.65 -5.45
C THR A 24 -3.39 -8.72 -6.20
N ILE A 25 -3.36 -8.77 -7.53
CA ILE A 25 -4.31 -8.05 -8.38
C ILE A 25 -5.64 -8.81 -8.36
N GLN A 26 -6.60 -8.36 -7.56
CA GLN A 26 -7.88 -9.06 -7.41
C GLN A 26 -8.82 -8.85 -8.59
N LYS A 27 -8.89 -7.62 -9.11
CA LYS A 27 -9.82 -7.29 -10.19
C LYS A 27 -9.39 -6.05 -10.96
N ILE A 28 -9.45 -6.13 -12.29
CA ILE A 28 -9.26 -4.99 -13.19
C ILE A 28 -10.62 -4.65 -13.82
N ARG A 29 -11.12 -3.42 -13.60
CA ARG A 29 -12.39 -2.99 -14.20
C ARG A 29 -12.11 -2.09 -15.40
N ASP A 30 -12.56 -2.52 -16.58
CA ASP A 30 -12.25 -1.86 -17.86
C ASP A 30 -13.34 -0.93 -18.41
N ALA A 31 -14.54 -0.89 -17.82
CA ALA A 31 -15.62 -0.02 -18.31
C ALA A 31 -15.46 1.42 -17.78
N GLY A 32 -14.58 2.20 -18.40
CA GLY A 32 -14.51 3.68 -18.27
C GLY A 32 -13.85 4.23 -17.00
N CYS A 33 -13.66 3.41 -15.97
CA CYS A 33 -12.95 3.78 -14.75
C CYS A 33 -11.82 2.78 -14.54
N LYS A 34 -10.58 3.15 -14.91
CA LYS A 34 -9.35 2.36 -14.74
C LYS A 34 -9.06 2.11 -13.26
N ARG A 35 -9.88 1.30 -12.61
CA ARG A 35 -9.78 0.95 -11.19
C ARG A 35 -9.28 -0.48 -11.08
N CYS A 36 -8.22 -0.64 -10.30
CA CYS A 36 -7.68 -1.92 -9.90
C CYS A 36 -8.02 -2.16 -8.44
N SER A 37 -8.53 -3.33 -8.11
CA SER A 37 -8.65 -3.81 -6.72
C SER A 37 -7.41 -4.62 -6.39
N ILE A 38 -6.73 -4.27 -5.30
CA ILE A 38 -5.50 -4.91 -4.87
C ILE A 38 -5.73 -5.46 -3.46
N ALA A 39 -5.36 -6.72 -3.22
CA ALA A 39 -5.23 -7.29 -1.89
C ALA A 39 -3.77 -7.27 -1.46
N ILE A 40 -3.54 -7.01 -0.17
CA ILE A 40 -2.21 -7.03 0.42
C ILE A 40 -2.29 -7.91 1.66
N GLU A 41 -1.48 -8.97 1.67
CA GLU A 41 -1.30 -9.86 2.81
C GLU A 41 0.08 -9.58 3.42
N ALA A 42 0.10 -9.20 4.69
CA ALA A 42 1.31 -8.83 5.40
C ALA A 42 1.18 -9.13 6.90
N PRO A 43 2.30 -9.36 7.60
CA PRO A 43 2.33 -9.42 9.06
C PRO A 43 1.82 -8.12 9.69
N SER A 44 1.29 -8.21 10.91
CA SER A 44 0.77 -7.05 11.66
C SER A 44 1.82 -5.98 12.01
N SER A 45 3.11 -6.32 11.90
CA SER A 45 4.23 -5.39 12.09
C SER A 45 4.45 -4.47 10.90
N VAL A 46 3.90 -4.78 9.72
CA VAL A 46 4.06 -3.98 8.51
C VAL A 46 2.94 -2.95 8.42
N ASN A 47 3.31 -1.67 8.41
CA ASN A 47 2.34 -0.59 8.22
C ASN A 47 2.03 -0.39 6.73
N ILE A 48 0.75 -0.53 6.35
CA ILE A 48 0.28 -0.35 4.98
C ILE A 48 -0.61 0.88 4.94
N VAL A 49 -0.17 1.91 4.24
CA VAL A 49 -0.89 3.19 4.14
C VAL A 49 -1.05 3.57 2.68
N ARG A 50 -2.19 4.16 2.33
CA ARG A 50 -2.38 4.73 0.99
C ARG A 50 -1.67 6.08 0.92
N ASN A 51 -0.95 6.33 -0.17
CA ASN A 51 -0.12 7.51 -0.28
C ASN A 51 -0.89 8.82 -0.06
N GLU A 52 -2.14 8.91 -0.54
CA GLU A 52 -2.98 10.09 -0.35
C GLU A 52 -3.34 10.39 1.11
N LEU A 53 -3.17 9.42 2.01
CA LEU A 53 -3.42 9.61 3.44
C LEU A 53 -2.15 10.03 4.19
N MET A 54 -0.96 9.79 3.63
CA MET A 54 0.31 10.16 4.28
C MET A 54 0.53 11.68 4.33
N GLU A 55 0.06 12.42 3.32
CA GLU A 55 0.15 13.89 3.30
C GLU A 55 -0.67 14.54 4.43
N SER A 56 -1.74 13.90 4.89
CA SER A 56 -2.61 14.41 5.97
C SER A 56 -2.03 14.19 7.38
N GLU A 57 -1.19 13.17 7.59
CA GLU A 57 -0.60 12.89 8.91
C GLU A 57 0.61 13.78 9.23
N ASN A 58 1.32 14.26 8.21
CA ASN A 58 2.50 15.11 8.40
C ASN A 58 2.13 16.52 8.92
N GLU A 59 0.93 17.03 8.63
CA GLU A 59 0.45 18.32 9.14
C GLU A 59 -0.02 18.26 10.61
N LEU A 60 -0.43 17.08 11.09
CA LEU A 60 -0.95 16.90 12.46
C LEU A 60 0.15 16.73 13.52
N GLN A 61 1.36 16.29 13.14
CA GLN A 61 2.47 16.08 14.09
C GLN A 61 3.18 17.38 14.53
N VAL A 62 2.87 18.54 13.93
CA VAL A 62 3.60 19.79 14.19
C VAL A 62 3.04 20.61 15.37
N ASN A 63 1.91 20.23 15.99
CA ASN A 63 1.22 21.13 16.94
C ASN A 63 1.07 20.63 18.39
N ILE A 64 1.99 19.81 18.90
CA ILE A 64 2.09 19.55 20.35
C ILE A 64 3.51 19.81 20.84
N ILE A 65 3.87 21.10 20.88
CA ILE A 65 4.77 21.63 21.92
C ILE A 65 3.88 22.56 22.73
N LEU A 66 3.39 22.07 23.87
CA LEU A 66 2.89 22.96 24.92
C LEU A 66 4.11 23.25 25.80
N ASP A 67 4.58 24.49 25.73
CA ASP A 67 5.62 25.06 26.59
C ASP A 67 5.26 24.92 28.08
N GLU A 68 6.29 24.62 28.87
CA GLU A 68 6.49 24.67 30.34
C GLU A 68 5.35 24.30 31.31
#